data_AF-A0A0B7GU26-F1
#
_entry.id   AF-A0A0B7GU26-F1
#
_cell.length_a   1.000
_cell.length_b   1.000
_cell.length_c   1.000
_cell.angle_alpha   90.00
_cell.angle_beta   90.00
_cell.angle_gamma   90.00
#
_symmetry.space_group_name_H-M   'P 1'
#
loop_
_entity.id
_entity.type
_entity.pdbx_description
1 polymer ?
#
loop_
_entity_poly.entity_id
_entity_poly.type
_entity_poly.pdbx_seq_one_letter_code
_entity_poly.pdbx_strand_id
1 'polypeptide(L)'
;MSALTEQIARGKQKVIVLAPKYHNLPEMEGVTILASPEEYQTGIIAMEENIKARLEKRNNQHEATVVLFNQLELMGELSLDDQTSLIYILEKGLRAGYASVSMSGSQLYKQIDVVSKTIRNYKQAIVSMRLTDQNILTVTNKPIREPQLEEQEHYYVADGLASKMKALMIERK
;
A
#
# COMPACT_ATOMS: atom_id res chain seq x y z
N MET A 1 4.25 10.40 6.16
CA MET A 1 3.64 9.25 5.43
C MET A 1 2.45 8.61 6.17
N SER A 2 2.12 8.95 7.43
CA SER A 2 0.95 8.38 8.13
C SER A 2 -0.41 8.92 7.67
N ALA A 3 -0.46 10.12 7.10
CA ALA A 3 -1.71 10.82 6.78
C ALA A 3 -2.65 10.03 5.85
N LEU A 4 -2.13 9.28 4.87
CA LEU A 4 -2.96 8.45 3.99
C LEU A 4 -3.58 7.27 4.76
N THR A 5 -2.79 6.59 5.59
CA THR A 5 -3.26 5.50 6.46
C THR A 5 -4.37 5.98 7.39
N GLU A 6 -4.20 7.15 8.00
CA GLU A 6 -5.22 7.78 8.85
C GLU A 6 -6.51 8.12 8.09
N GLN A 7 -6.40 8.60 6.84
CA GLN A 7 -7.57 8.89 6.01
C GLN A 7 -8.33 7.62 5.62
N ILE A 8 -7.62 6.52 5.33
CA ILE A 8 -8.24 5.21 5.09
C ILE A 8 -8.94 4.71 6.37
N ALA A 9 -8.30 4.84 7.53
CA ALA A 9 -8.85 4.42 8.82
C ALA A 9 -10.13 5.15 9.21
N ARG A 10 -10.28 6.41 8.82
CA ARG A 10 -11.52 7.20 9.06
C ARG A 10 -12.75 6.66 8.35
N GLY A 11 -12.60 5.76 7.37
CA GLY A 11 -13.70 5.18 6.59
C GLY A 11 -14.62 4.21 7.36
N LYS A 12 -14.46 4.02 8.69
CA LYS A 12 -15.07 2.92 9.49
C LYS A 12 -14.71 1.51 8.98
N GLN A 13 -13.71 1.41 8.12
CA GLN A 13 -13.24 0.16 7.55
C GLN A 13 -12.07 -0.36 8.39
N LYS A 14 -12.00 -1.68 8.57
CA LYS A 14 -10.87 -2.31 9.26
C LYS A 14 -9.60 -2.08 8.46
N VAL A 15 -8.57 -1.51 9.07
CA VAL A 15 -7.26 -1.31 8.44
C VAL A 15 -6.24 -2.20 9.13
N ILE A 16 -5.50 -2.96 8.34
CA ILE A 16 -4.38 -3.78 8.83
C ILE A 16 -3.11 -3.21 8.22
N VAL A 17 -2.18 -2.78 9.04
CA VAL A 17 -0.91 -2.19 8.59
C VAL A 17 0.22 -3.15 8.89
N LEU A 18 0.91 -3.59 7.85
CA LEU A 18 2.22 -4.22 7.97
C LEU A 18 3.26 -3.09 7.92
N ALA A 19 3.95 -2.85 9.02
CA ALA A 19 4.95 -1.78 9.13
C ALA A 19 6.27 -2.34 9.65
N PRO A 20 7.44 -1.81 9.24
CA PRO A 20 8.72 -2.22 9.81
C PRO A 20 8.76 -2.01 11.33
N LYS A 21 9.64 -2.75 12.01
CA LYS A 21 9.81 -2.68 13.47
C LYS A 21 10.00 -1.26 14.00
N TYR A 22 10.72 -0.42 13.25
CA TYR A 22 10.97 0.98 13.62
C TYR A 22 10.14 1.95 12.78
N HIS A 23 8.81 1.84 12.86
CA HIS A 23 7.89 2.78 12.20
C HIS A 23 7.59 4.01 13.06
N ASN A 24 7.06 5.07 12.41
CA ASN A 24 6.60 6.29 13.07
C ASN A 24 5.06 6.46 13.07
N LEU A 25 4.32 5.39 12.82
CA LEU A 25 2.86 5.40 12.89
C LEU A 25 2.37 5.55 14.34
N PRO A 26 1.44 6.49 14.61
CA PRO A 26 0.75 6.54 15.91
C PRO A 26 -0.26 5.40 16.03
N GLU A 27 -0.66 5.07 17.25
CA GLU A 27 -1.84 4.24 17.47
C GLU A 27 -3.10 4.96 16.97
N MET A 28 -4.00 4.21 16.34
CA MET A 28 -5.20 4.74 15.69
C MET A 28 -6.37 3.79 15.90
N GLU A 29 -7.54 4.34 16.22
CA GLU A 29 -8.77 3.55 16.32
C GLU A 29 -9.12 2.90 14.97
N GLY A 30 -9.49 1.61 14.99
CA GLY A 30 -9.82 0.85 13.77
C GLY A 30 -8.61 0.38 12.95
N VAL A 31 -7.38 0.63 13.43
CA VAL A 31 -6.14 0.21 12.78
C VAL A 31 -5.44 -0.86 13.62
N THR A 32 -5.19 -2.01 13.03
CA THR A 32 -4.30 -3.04 13.59
C THR A 32 -2.93 -2.88 12.96
N ILE A 33 -1.91 -2.57 13.75
CA ILE A 33 -0.53 -2.49 13.29
C ILE A 33 0.18 -3.80 13.66
N LEU A 34 0.86 -4.40 12.69
CA LEU A 34 1.72 -5.56 12.84
C LEU A 34 3.14 -5.06 12.55
N ALA A 35 4.06 -5.18 13.51
CA ALA A 35 5.39 -4.58 13.47
C ALA A 35 6.50 -5.48 14.05
N SER A 36 6.23 -6.79 14.18
CA SER A 36 7.22 -7.78 14.63
C SER A 36 7.10 -9.09 13.85
N PRO A 37 8.16 -9.92 13.78
CA PRO A 37 8.14 -11.19 13.07
C PRO A 37 6.95 -12.10 13.43
N GLU A 38 6.66 -12.24 14.72
CA GLU A 38 5.55 -13.07 15.21
C GLU A 38 4.18 -12.51 14.80
N GLU A 39 4.02 -11.19 14.85
CA GLU A 39 2.80 -10.50 14.42
C GLU A 39 2.61 -10.56 12.90
N TYR A 40 3.69 -10.41 12.12
CA TYR A 40 3.64 -10.54 10.67
C TYR A 40 3.16 -11.93 10.28
N GLN A 41 3.81 -12.97 10.81
CA GLN A 41 3.48 -14.35 10.47
C GLN A 41 2.04 -14.68 10.85
N THR A 42 1.65 -14.38 12.09
CA THR A 42 0.29 -14.65 12.59
C THR A 42 -0.75 -13.89 11.78
N GLY A 43 -0.51 -12.61 11.52
CA GLY A 43 -1.43 -11.75 10.80
C GLY A 43 -1.58 -12.13 9.32
N ILE A 44 -0.47 -12.43 8.63
CA ILE A 44 -0.46 -12.83 7.23
C ILE A 44 -1.17 -14.18 7.04
N ILE A 45 -0.87 -15.18 7.87
CA ILE A 45 -1.53 -16.48 7.81
C ILE A 45 -3.04 -16.33 8.05
N ALA A 46 -3.44 -15.60 9.10
CA ALA A 46 -4.84 -15.38 9.39
C ALA A 46 -5.58 -14.64 8.25
N MET A 47 -4.93 -13.67 7.60
CA MET A 47 -5.51 -13.00 6.43
C MET A 47 -5.66 -13.96 5.25
N GLU A 48 -4.65 -14.77 4.95
CA GLU A 48 -4.70 -15.74 3.87
C GLU A 48 -5.83 -16.77 4.05
N GLU A 49 -5.96 -17.34 5.25
CA GLU A 49 -7.01 -18.30 5.59
C GLU A 49 -8.41 -17.68 5.45
N ASN A 50 -8.59 -16.46 5.95
CA ASN A 50 -9.85 -15.73 5.82
C ASN A 50 -10.20 -15.44 4.35
N ILE A 51 -9.21 -15.05 3.54
CA ILE A 51 -9.41 -14.84 2.10
C ILE A 51 -9.84 -16.14 1.43
N LYS A 52 -9.17 -17.27 1.71
CA LYS A 52 -9.55 -18.59 1.18
C LYS A 52 -11.02 -18.92 1.49
N ALA A 53 -11.40 -18.83 2.76
CA ALA A 53 -12.77 -19.13 3.21
C ALA A 53 -13.81 -18.21 2.58
N ARG A 54 -13.49 -16.92 2.40
CA ARG A 54 -14.38 -15.95 1.74
C ARG A 54 -14.53 -16.20 0.25
N LEU A 55 -13.46 -16.60 -0.44
CA LEU A 55 -13.52 -16.97 -1.85
C LEU A 55 -14.40 -18.19 -2.10
N GLU A 56 -14.30 -19.21 -1.24
CA GLU A 56 -15.17 -20.41 -1.29
C GLU A 56 -16.65 -20.02 -1.13
N LYS A 57 -16.94 -19.12 -0.20
CA LYS A 57 -18.28 -18.59 0.06
C LYS A 57 -18.72 -17.51 -0.95
N ARG A 58 -17.86 -17.14 -1.91
CA ARG A 58 -18.05 -16.02 -2.84
C ARG A 58 -18.41 -14.70 -2.15
N ASN A 59 -17.92 -14.50 -0.93
CA ASN A 59 -18.12 -13.27 -0.18
C ASN A 59 -17.10 -12.21 -0.62
N ASN A 60 -17.59 -11.23 -1.39
CA ASN A 60 -16.80 -10.14 -1.95
C ASN A 60 -17.06 -8.79 -1.27
N GLN A 61 -17.88 -8.76 -0.20
CA GLN A 61 -18.08 -7.53 0.57
C GLN A 61 -16.75 -7.10 1.19
N HIS A 62 -16.53 -5.79 1.26
CA HIS A 62 -15.32 -5.24 1.86
C HIS A 62 -15.16 -5.72 3.30
N GLU A 63 -13.97 -6.22 3.63
CA GLU A 63 -13.60 -6.72 4.95
C GLU A 63 -12.53 -5.85 5.59
N ALA A 64 -11.44 -5.60 4.85
CA ALA A 64 -10.32 -4.82 5.34
C ALA A 64 -9.50 -4.17 4.22
N THR A 65 -8.73 -3.15 4.57
CA THR A 65 -7.66 -2.61 3.74
C THR A 65 -6.31 -2.97 4.36
N VAL A 66 -5.47 -3.67 3.61
CA VAL A 66 -4.11 -4.04 4.00
C VAL A 66 -3.15 -2.96 3.50
N VAL A 67 -2.39 -2.36 4.39
CA VAL A 67 -1.41 -1.31 4.08
C VAL A 67 -0.01 -1.84 4.33
N LEU A 68 0.82 -1.86 3.28
CA LEU A 68 2.25 -2.16 3.38
C LEU A 68 2.96 -0.83 3.57
N PHE A 69 3.21 -0.47 4.83
CA PHE A 69 3.88 0.77 5.18
C PHE A 69 5.39 0.62 5.00
N ASN A 70 6.04 1.62 4.40
CA ASN A 70 7.48 1.61 4.11
C ASN A 70 7.95 0.26 3.54
N GLN A 71 7.32 -0.13 2.43
CA GLN A 71 7.35 -1.50 1.92
C GLN A 71 8.77 -2.02 1.65
N LEU A 72 9.71 -1.16 1.26
CA LEU A 72 11.10 -1.56 0.99
C LEU A 72 11.79 -2.11 2.24
N GLU A 73 11.61 -1.43 3.37
CA GLU A 73 12.19 -1.84 4.65
C GLU A 73 11.47 -3.08 5.19
N LEU A 74 10.14 -3.11 5.06
CA LEU A 74 9.32 -4.25 5.48
C LEU A 74 9.76 -5.56 4.79
N MET A 75 10.10 -5.54 3.49
CA MET A 75 10.57 -6.75 2.80
C MET A 75 11.89 -7.29 3.35
N GLY A 76 12.70 -6.45 3.99
CA GLY A 76 13.91 -6.89 4.69
C GLY A 76 13.62 -7.61 6.01
N GLU A 77 12.42 -7.48 6.56
CA GLU A 77 12.01 -8.08 7.83
C GLU A 77 11.14 -9.33 7.66
N LEU A 78 10.40 -9.44 6.55
CA LEU A 78 9.54 -10.60 6.27
C LEU A 78 10.36 -11.82 5.83
N SER A 79 10.01 -13.00 6.36
CA SER A 79 10.54 -14.27 5.87
C SER A 79 10.08 -14.56 4.43
N LEU A 80 10.74 -15.49 3.75
CA LEU A 80 10.33 -15.91 2.40
C LEU A 80 8.93 -16.56 2.40
N ASP A 81 8.57 -17.26 3.47
CA ASP A 81 7.25 -17.87 3.62
C ASP A 81 6.19 -16.79 3.80
N ASP A 82 6.44 -15.78 4.66
CA ASP A 82 5.53 -14.64 4.85
C ASP A 82 5.36 -13.85 3.55
N GLN A 83 6.42 -13.64 2.77
CA GLN A 83 6.34 -12.99 1.47
C GLN A 83 5.49 -13.79 0.47
N THR A 84 5.58 -15.12 0.50
CA THR A 84 4.78 -16.01 -0.35
C THR A 84 3.30 -15.93 0.00
N SER A 85 2.95 -16.00 1.28
CA SER A 85 1.58 -15.81 1.76
C SER A 85 1.05 -14.41 1.49
N LEU A 86 1.89 -13.37 1.66
CA LEU A 86 1.52 -11.99 1.35
C LEU A 86 1.17 -11.82 -0.13
N ILE A 87 1.87 -12.49 -1.05
CA ILE A 87 1.50 -12.47 -2.49
C ILE A 87 0.08 -12.99 -2.71
N TYR A 88 -0.30 -14.08 -2.04
CA TYR A 88 -1.66 -14.59 -2.14
C TYR A 88 -2.68 -13.53 -1.73
N ILE A 89 -2.42 -12.80 -0.64
CA ILE A 89 -3.26 -11.69 -0.17
C ILE A 89 -3.33 -10.59 -1.25
N LEU A 90 -2.20 -10.17 -1.81
CA LEU A 90 -2.16 -9.09 -2.81
C LEU A 90 -2.87 -9.46 -4.12
N GLU A 91 -2.81 -10.73 -4.54
CA GLU A 91 -3.41 -11.17 -5.80
C GLU A 91 -4.88 -11.56 -5.68
N LYS A 92 -5.26 -12.18 -4.55
CA LYS A 92 -6.61 -12.75 -4.37
C LYS A 92 -7.48 -11.92 -3.43
N GLY A 93 -6.87 -11.09 -2.59
CA GLY A 93 -7.55 -10.33 -1.54
C GLY A 93 -8.71 -9.49 -2.07
N LEU A 94 -8.52 -8.78 -3.18
CA LEU A 94 -9.56 -7.90 -3.73
C LEU A 94 -10.86 -8.66 -4.02
N ARG A 95 -10.77 -9.92 -4.49
CA ARG A 95 -11.93 -10.77 -4.79
C ARG A 95 -12.65 -11.28 -3.54
N ALA A 96 -12.00 -11.20 -2.38
CA ALA A 96 -12.52 -11.57 -1.08
C ALA A 96 -12.85 -10.36 -0.19
N GLY A 97 -12.77 -9.13 -0.72
CA GLY A 97 -13.03 -7.91 0.05
C GLY A 97 -11.82 -7.32 0.79
N TYR A 98 -10.61 -7.82 0.53
CA TYR A 98 -9.37 -7.26 1.06
C TYR A 98 -8.72 -6.34 0.02
N ALA A 99 -8.84 -5.03 0.22
CA ALA A 99 -8.10 -4.06 -0.60
C ALA A 99 -6.64 -3.97 -0.13
N SER A 100 -5.74 -3.56 -1.00
CA SER A 100 -4.32 -3.40 -0.66
C SER A 100 -3.76 -2.06 -1.12
N VAL A 101 -2.93 -1.46 -0.27
CA VAL A 101 -2.18 -0.24 -0.56
C VAL A 101 -0.72 -0.48 -0.17
N SER A 102 0.21 -0.13 -1.04
CA SER A 102 1.64 -0.19 -0.74
C SER A 102 2.24 1.20 -0.76
N MET A 103 2.91 1.57 0.34
CA MET A 103 3.65 2.82 0.47
C MET A 103 5.13 2.53 0.25
N SER A 104 5.66 2.96 -0.88
CA SER A 104 7.05 2.68 -1.27
C SER A 104 7.71 3.91 -1.91
N GLY A 105 9.04 3.89 -1.97
CA GLY A 105 9.85 4.93 -2.61
C GLY A 105 10.20 4.59 -4.06
N SER A 106 10.88 5.51 -4.75
CA SER A 106 11.33 5.33 -6.14
C SER A 106 12.26 4.14 -6.35
N GLN A 107 12.91 3.66 -5.28
CA GLN A 107 13.77 2.47 -5.31
C GLN A 107 13.00 1.16 -5.52
N LEU A 108 11.67 1.13 -5.42
CA LEU A 108 10.84 -0.03 -5.73
C LEU A 108 11.15 -0.62 -7.11
N TYR A 109 11.50 0.21 -8.09
CA TYR A 109 11.88 -0.24 -9.44
C TYR A 109 13.06 -1.24 -9.43
N LYS A 110 14.00 -1.11 -8.48
CA LYS A 110 15.22 -1.94 -8.42
C LYS A 110 15.03 -3.25 -7.66
N GLN A 111 13.94 -3.39 -6.91
CA GLN A 111 13.74 -4.54 -6.04
C GLN A 111 13.45 -5.82 -6.83
N ILE A 112 14.05 -6.93 -6.40
CA ILE A 112 13.94 -8.23 -7.09
C ILE A 112 13.05 -9.24 -6.37
N ASP A 113 12.68 -8.94 -5.12
CA ASP A 113 11.75 -9.76 -4.35
C ASP A 113 10.38 -9.82 -5.04
N VAL A 114 9.68 -10.91 -4.73
CA VAL A 114 8.45 -11.30 -5.41
C VAL A 114 7.28 -10.37 -5.07
N VAL A 115 7.23 -9.82 -3.85
CA VAL A 115 6.20 -8.87 -3.42
C VAL A 115 6.36 -7.53 -4.14
N SER A 116 7.58 -6.99 -4.20
CA SER A 116 7.89 -5.77 -4.95
C SER A 116 7.55 -5.90 -6.43
N LYS A 117 7.84 -7.06 -7.04
CA LYS A 117 7.42 -7.35 -8.43
C LYS A 117 5.91 -7.28 -8.60
N THR A 118 5.14 -7.86 -7.68
CA THR A 118 3.67 -7.82 -7.70
C THR A 118 3.14 -6.39 -7.58
N ILE A 119 3.68 -5.59 -6.65
CA ILE A 119 3.24 -4.21 -6.42
C ILE A 119 3.54 -3.31 -7.62
N ARG A 120 4.65 -3.52 -8.33
CA ARG A 120 4.95 -2.75 -9.56
C ARG A 120 3.90 -2.91 -10.66
N ASN A 121 3.11 -3.98 -10.62
CA ASN A 121 2.03 -4.20 -11.58
C ASN A 121 0.74 -3.45 -11.23
N TYR A 122 0.71 -2.70 -10.11
CA TYR A 122 -0.45 -1.88 -9.76
C TYR A 122 -0.64 -0.77 -10.79
N LYS A 123 -1.87 -0.65 -11.29
CA LYS A 123 -2.23 0.31 -12.36
C LYS A 123 -2.61 1.69 -11.86
N GLN A 124 -2.72 1.85 -10.53
CA GLN A 124 -3.12 3.07 -9.87
C GLN A 124 -2.12 3.43 -8.78
N ALA A 125 -1.80 4.72 -8.68
CA ALA A 125 -0.86 5.23 -7.68
C ALA A 125 -1.09 6.71 -7.38
N ILE A 126 -0.73 7.11 -6.17
CA ILE A 126 -0.52 8.51 -5.80
C ILE A 126 0.99 8.73 -5.73
N VAL A 127 1.51 9.70 -6.46
CA VAL A 127 2.94 9.99 -6.59
C VAL A 127 3.23 11.35 -5.97
N SER A 128 4.04 11.37 -4.91
CA SER A 128 4.46 12.57 -4.18
C SER A 128 5.82 13.13 -4.63
N MET A 129 6.20 12.88 -5.89
CA MET A 129 7.41 13.39 -6.54
C MET A 129 7.12 13.63 -8.02
N ARG A 130 8.04 14.29 -8.73
CA ARG A 130 7.90 14.49 -10.18
C ARG A 130 7.80 13.16 -10.92
N LEU A 131 6.99 13.12 -11.97
CA LEU A 131 6.84 11.95 -12.84
C LEU A 131 8.14 11.60 -13.57
N THR A 132 9.06 12.56 -13.73
CA THR A 132 10.43 12.34 -14.23
C THR A 132 11.39 11.74 -13.21
N ASP A 133 11.09 11.85 -11.90
CA ASP A 133 11.98 11.40 -10.82
C ASP A 133 11.68 9.95 -10.36
N GLN A 134 10.71 9.30 -11.00
CA GLN A 134 10.31 7.92 -10.73
C GLN A 134 10.34 7.07 -12.01
N ASN A 135 10.70 5.79 -11.86
CA ASN A 135 10.77 4.81 -12.95
C ASN A 135 9.85 3.60 -12.74
N ILE A 136 8.89 3.71 -11.82
CA ILE A 136 7.98 2.61 -11.46
C ILE A 136 6.79 2.58 -12.43
N LEU A 137 6.20 3.75 -12.68
CA LEU A 137 4.99 3.94 -13.47
C LEU A 137 5.33 4.48 -14.85
N THR A 138 4.79 3.83 -15.89
CA THR A 138 4.75 4.39 -17.23
C THR A 138 3.63 5.39 -17.33
N VAL A 139 3.95 6.65 -17.61
CA VAL A 139 2.97 7.74 -17.77
C VAL A 139 3.11 8.35 -19.16
N THR A 140 2.00 8.44 -19.90
CA THR A 140 1.98 8.87 -21.31
C THR A 140 1.81 10.38 -21.46
N ASN A 141 1.09 11.03 -20.57
CA ASN A 141 0.77 12.46 -20.63
C ASN A 141 1.70 13.31 -19.74
N LYS A 142 3.00 12.98 -19.69
CA LYS A 142 3.98 13.75 -18.91
C LYS A 142 4.08 15.19 -19.45
N PRO A 143 4.11 16.21 -18.60
CA PRO A 143 4.32 17.58 -19.06
C PRO A 143 5.73 17.73 -19.63
N ILE A 144 5.88 18.51 -20.71
CA ILE A 144 7.17 18.75 -21.38
C ILE A 144 8.17 19.44 -20.45
N ARG A 145 7.68 20.33 -19.59
CA ARG A 145 8.45 20.98 -18.52
C ARG A 145 7.74 20.70 -17.21
N GLU A 146 8.32 19.83 -16.39
CA GLU A 146 7.76 19.46 -15.09
C GLU A 146 8.38 20.32 -13.97
N PRO A 147 7.60 21.20 -13.31
CA PRO A 147 8.09 21.95 -12.16
C PRO A 147 8.30 21.02 -10.96
N GLN A 148 8.97 21.52 -9.92
CA GLN A 148 8.92 20.86 -8.62
C GLN A 148 7.47 20.83 -8.11
N LEU A 149 7.11 19.76 -7.40
CA LEU A 149 5.82 19.69 -6.74
C LEU A 149 5.86 20.60 -5.51
N GLU A 150 4.87 21.48 -5.39
CA GLU A 150 4.67 22.28 -4.19
C GLU A 150 4.15 21.40 -3.04
N GLU A 151 4.07 21.98 -1.84
CA GLU A 151 3.52 21.30 -0.69
C GLU A 151 2.12 20.72 -0.99
N GLN A 152 1.91 19.45 -0.63
CA GLN A 152 0.66 18.70 -0.84
C GLN A 152 0.29 18.46 -2.31
N GLU A 153 1.11 18.88 -3.27
CA GLU A 153 0.88 18.53 -4.66
C GLU A 153 1.37 17.12 -4.95
N HIS A 154 0.51 16.34 -5.59
CA HIS A 154 0.77 14.97 -5.98
C HIS A 154 0.22 14.71 -7.38
N TYR A 155 0.62 13.59 -7.98
CA TYR A 155 -0.07 13.05 -9.14
C TYR A 155 -0.90 11.85 -8.74
N TYR A 156 -2.15 11.82 -9.16
CA TYR A 156 -2.90 10.58 -9.26
C TYR A 156 -2.64 9.99 -10.65
N VAL A 157 -2.10 8.78 -10.69
CA VAL A 157 -1.86 8.03 -11.92
C VAL A 157 -2.83 6.86 -11.97
N ALA A 158 -3.56 6.72 -13.08
CA ALA A 158 -4.42 5.59 -13.35
C ALA A 158 -4.31 5.18 -14.83
N ASP A 159 -4.03 3.90 -15.08
CA ASP A 159 -3.92 3.33 -16.42
C ASP A 159 -2.97 4.13 -17.35
N GLY A 160 -1.87 4.63 -16.77
CA GLY A 160 -0.83 5.38 -17.47
C GLY A 160 -1.14 6.87 -17.72
N LEU A 161 -2.27 7.38 -17.25
CA LEU A 161 -2.62 8.79 -17.29
C LEU A 161 -2.43 9.43 -15.91
N ALA A 162 -1.71 10.54 -15.86
CA ALA A 162 -1.50 11.33 -14.65
C ALA A 162 -2.42 12.56 -14.60
N SER A 163 -2.99 12.82 -13.44
CA SER A 163 -3.70 14.06 -13.10
C SER A 163 -3.08 14.68 -11.87
N LYS A 164 -2.82 16.00 -11.90
CA LYS A 164 -2.32 16.72 -10.73
C LYS A 164 -3.45 16.81 -9.69
N MET A 165 -3.13 16.52 -8.45
CA MET A 165 -4.05 16.62 -7.31
C MET A 165 -3.38 17.35 -6.15
N LYS A 166 -4.19 17.92 -5.26
CA LYS A 166 -3.72 18.53 -4.01
C LYS A 166 -4.32 17.79 -2.83
N ALA A 167 -3.48 17.30 -1.93
CA ALA A 167 -3.94 16.71 -0.69
C ALA A 167 -4.52 17.78 0.24
N LEU A 168 -5.64 17.49 0.89
CA LEU A 168 -6.22 18.37 1.88
C LEU A 168 -5.55 18.09 3.23
N MET A 169 -4.82 19.08 3.76
CA MET A 169 -4.39 19.05 5.14
C MET A 169 -5.54 19.46 6.05
N ILE A 170 -5.94 18.56 6.94
CA ILE A 170 -6.87 18.88 8.00
C ILE A 170 -6.00 19.24 9.21
N GLU A 171 -6.01 20.51 9.61
CA GLU A 171 -5.33 20.95 10.84
C GLU A 171 -5.86 20.15 12.02
N ARG A 172 -4.96 19.50 12.74
CA ARG A 172 -5.28 18.89 14.03
C ARG A 172 -5.29 20.02 15.05
N LYS A 173 -6.47 20.32 15.60
CA LYS A 173 -6.57 21.12 16.84
C LYS A 173 -6.14 20.29 18.04
#